data_AF-A0AAW0R2G3-F1
#
_entry.id   AF-A0AAW0R2G3-F1
#
_cell.length_a   1.000
_cell.length_b   1.000
_cell.length_c   1.000
_cell.angle_alpha   90.00
_cell.angle_beta   90.00
_cell.angle_gamma   90.00
#
_symmetry.space_group_name_H-M   'P 1'
#
loop_
_entity.id
_entity.type
_entity.pdbx_description
1 polymer ?
#
loop_
_entity_poly.entity_id
_entity_poly.type
_entity_poly.pdbx_seq_one_letter_code
_entity_poly.pdbx_strand_id
1 'polypeptide(L)'
;MYAAKIFVFIAAVVSASPISSLMQAETGNVLAAREAPKHYSGTWDKFPAKKTWKSFDALWKLNTKAMKAKGDTDSDLTNIKKALQSVGKKYGIEDRVLLAMMMQESHGDVGAITTYSQPDNFPTGGLFQCWKCPGFYGKHGLTLDQITSMVEGGAKHFKENLSHWGNTMEPKSVYPALRMYNSGNVNEKDLSSAPNATPAYVSDIAQRLGGWTD
;
A
#
# COMPACT_ATOMS: atom_id res chain seq x y z
N MET A 1 -15.99 1.48 14.79
CA MET A 1 -15.08 0.42 15.26
C MET A 1 -14.17 0.06 14.10
N TYR A 2 -12.91 0.48 14.16
CA TYR A 2 -11.91 0.21 13.13
C TYR A 2 -11.28 -1.16 13.40
N ALA A 3 -11.41 -2.09 12.45
CA ALA A 3 -10.75 -3.39 12.54
C ALA A 3 -9.26 -3.20 12.23
N ALA A 4 -8.39 -3.52 13.19
CA ALA A 4 -6.95 -3.57 12.97
C ALA A 4 -6.64 -4.62 11.89
N LYS A 5 -5.75 -4.30 10.93
CA LYS A 5 -5.24 -5.26 9.95
C LYS A 5 -4.47 -6.37 10.69
N ILE A 6 -5.11 -7.50 11.00
CA ILE A 6 -4.41 -8.68 11.52
C ILE A 6 -3.66 -9.32 10.34
N PHE A 7 -2.36 -9.09 10.26
CA PHE A 7 -1.49 -9.94 9.47
C PHE A 7 -1.37 -11.29 10.19
N VAL A 8 -2.12 -12.29 9.72
CA VAL A 8 -1.92 -13.68 10.15
C VAL A 8 -0.62 -14.17 9.52
N PHE A 9 0.47 -14.16 10.29
CA PHE A 9 1.65 -14.97 9.97
C PHE A 9 1.31 -16.42 10.31
N ILE A 10 1.16 -17.26 9.28
CA ILE A 10 1.15 -18.72 9.48
C ILE A 10 2.57 -19.12 9.87
N ALA A 11 2.81 -19.33 11.15
CA ALA A 11 4.02 -19.97 11.64
C ALA A 11 3.93 -21.47 11.34
N ALA A 12 4.63 -21.93 10.30
CA ALA A 12 4.85 -23.35 10.09
C ALA A 12 5.77 -23.88 11.19
N VAL A 13 5.24 -24.79 12.02
CA VAL A 13 6.02 -25.52 13.01
C VAL A 13 6.86 -26.55 12.26
N VAL A 14 8.17 -26.34 12.16
CA VAL A 14 9.10 -27.35 11.62
C VAL A 14 9.77 -28.05 12.80
N SER A 15 9.38 -29.29 13.04
CA SER A 15 10.10 -30.21 13.91
C SER A 15 11.46 -30.54 13.30
N ALA A 16 12.53 -30.34 14.06
CA ALA A 16 13.88 -30.67 13.64
C ALA A 16 14.13 -32.18 13.77
N SER A 17 14.62 -32.80 12.70
CA SER A 17 15.49 -33.98 12.76
C SER A 17 16.41 -33.98 11.53
N PRO A 18 17.70 -34.33 11.66
CA PRO A 18 18.69 -34.11 10.62
C PRO A 18 18.82 -35.35 9.70
N ILE A 19 19.17 -35.15 8.43
CA ILE A 19 20.20 -35.89 7.67
C ILE A 19 20.38 -35.24 6.28
N SER A 20 21.63 -35.36 5.82
CA SER A 20 22.35 -34.72 4.73
C SER A 20 21.85 -34.87 3.28
N SER A 21 22.15 -33.83 2.51
CA SER A 21 22.57 -33.77 1.10
C SER A 21 21.55 -33.67 -0.06
N LEU A 22 21.73 -32.56 -0.80
CA LEU A 22 21.63 -32.38 -2.25
C LEU A 22 20.27 -32.52 -2.94
N MET A 23 19.58 -31.38 -3.08
CA MET A 23 18.96 -30.97 -4.34
C MET A 23 19.11 -29.44 -4.44
N GLN A 24 19.92 -29.00 -5.40
CA GLN A 24 19.99 -27.62 -5.85
C GLN A 24 18.63 -27.30 -6.49
N ALA A 25 17.79 -26.51 -5.80
CA ALA A 25 16.67 -25.83 -6.44
C ALA A 25 17.07 -24.36 -6.56
N GLU A 26 17.23 -23.91 -7.80
CA GLU A 26 17.41 -22.51 -8.14
C GLU A 26 16.25 -21.72 -7.51
N THR A 27 16.55 -20.95 -6.48
CA THR A 27 15.60 -20.00 -5.90
C THR A 27 15.45 -18.87 -6.89
N GLY A 28 14.47 -19.02 -7.78
CA GLY A 28 13.87 -17.92 -8.50
C GLY A 28 13.57 -16.81 -7.49
N ASN A 29 14.21 -15.67 -7.70
CA ASN A 29 14.27 -14.55 -6.78
C ASN A 29 12.85 -13.97 -6.59
N VAL A 30 12.12 -14.47 -5.59
CA VAL A 30 10.89 -13.83 -5.12
C VAL A 30 11.35 -12.62 -4.31
N LEU A 31 11.54 -11.49 -4.99
CA LEU A 31 11.94 -10.24 -4.34
C LEU A 31 10.85 -9.87 -3.34
N ALA A 32 11.10 -10.14 -2.06
CA ALA A 32 10.32 -9.55 -0.98
C ALA A 32 10.46 -8.03 -1.07
N ALA A 33 9.37 -7.31 -0.79
CA ALA A 33 9.36 -5.85 -0.75
C ALA A 33 10.52 -5.35 0.13
N ARG A 34 11.42 -4.55 -0.44
CA ARG A 34 12.58 -4.04 0.27
C ARG A 34 12.14 -2.82 1.07
N GLU A 35 12.52 -2.74 2.35
CA GLU A 35 12.36 -1.48 3.12
C GLU A 35 13.14 -0.35 2.45
N ALA A 36 12.60 0.87 2.57
CA ALA A 36 13.25 2.04 2.01
C ALA A 36 14.60 2.32 2.72
N PRO A 37 15.58 2.94 2.03
CA PRO A 37 16.96 3.04 2.52
C PRO A 37 17.12 3.88 3.78
N LYS A 38 16.12 4.71 4.13
CA LYS A 38 16.11 5.49 5.37
C LYS A 38 14.88 5.13 6.20
N HIS A 39 14.99 5.15 7.52
CA HIS A 39 13.86 4.99 8.41
C HIS A 39 13.53 6.32 9.11
N TYR A 40 12.38 6.90 8.80
CA TYR A 40 11.83 8.07 9.50
C TYR A 40 10.89 7.61 10.63
N SER A 41 11.01 8.22 11.81
CA SER A 41 10.21 7.92 12.99
C SER A 41 9.92 9.19 13.81
N GLY A 42 9.02 9.10 14.79
CA GLY A 42 8.60 10.25 15.61
C GLY A 42 7.33 10.94 15.10
N THR A 43 7.14 12.19 15.49
CA THR A 43 6.03 13.05 15.08
C THR A 43 6.08 13.37 13.58
N TRP A 44 4.97 13.84 13.00
CA TRP A 44 4.84 14.09 11.55
C TRP A 44 5.93 15.03 10.97
N ASP A 45 6.48 15.95 11.75
CA ASP A 45 7.53 16.91 11.35
C ASP A 45 8.92 16.25 11.18
N LYS A 46 9.09 14.99 11.60
CA LYS A 46 10.30 14.20 11.37
C LYS A 46 10.32 13.50 10.00
N PHE A 47 9.20 13.53 9.29
CA PHE A 47 9.07 12.98 7.95
C PHE A 47 9.29 14.09 6.90
N PRO A 48 9.67 13.73 5.66
CA PRO A 48 9.88 14.70 4.58
C PRO A 48 8.72 15.69 4.40
N ALA A 49 9.03 16.97 4.24
CA ALA A 49 8.00 17.99 3.99
C ALA A 49 7.37 17.84 2.60
N LYS A 50 6.14 18.32 2.41
CA LYS A 50 5.39 18.24 1.14
C LYS A 50 6.14 18.76 -0.08
N LYS A 51 6.98 19.78 0.08
CA LYS A 51 7.84 20.32 -1.00
C LYS A 51 8.84 19.30 -1.57
N THR A 52 9.11 18.22 -0.85
CA THR A 52 9.97 17.12 -1.31
C THR A 52 9.22 16.09 -2.15
N TRP A 53 7.88 16.10 -2.12
CA TRP A 53 7.07 15.15 -2.85
C TRP A 53 7.14 15.45 -4.34
N LYS A 54 7.49 14.44 -5.13
CA LYS A 54 7.53 14.53 -6.58
C LYS A 54 6.13 14.72 -7.16
N SER A 55 6.05 15.13 -8.43
CA SER A 55 4.79 15.16 -9.16
C SER A 55 4.28 13.75 -9.43
N PHE A 56 2.98 13.63 -9.67
CA PHE A 56 2.36 12.37 -10.05
C PHE A 56 3.03 11.74 -11.27
N ASP A 57 3.26 12.49 -12.35
CA ASP A 57 3.88 11.94 -13.56
C ASP A 57 5.32 11.45 -13.34
N ALA A 58 6.08 12.12 -12.47
CA ALA A 58 7.42 11.66 -12.12
C ALA A 58 7.37 10.33 -11.36
N LEU A 59 6.47 10.20 -10.37
CA LEU A 59 6.28 8.96 -9.64
C LEU A 59 5.71 7.85 -10.53
N TRP A 60 4.77 8.18 -11.42
CA TRP A 60 4.17 7.24 -12.36
C TRP A 60 5.23 6.60 -13.25
N LYS A 61 6.12 7.42 -13.82
CA LYS A 61 7.23 6.95 -14.65
C LYS A 61 8.15 5.98 -13.88
N LEU A 62 8.45 6.29 -12.61
CA LEU A 62 9.33 5.45 -11.78
C LEU A 62 8.70 4.09 -11.47
N ASN A 63 7.39 4.03 -11.21
CA ASN A 63 6.72 2.81 -10.77
C ASN A 63 6.17 1.94 -11.91
N THR A 64 6.11 2.46 -13.15
CA THR A 64 5.58 1.75 -14.32
C THR A 64 6.25 0.39 -14.54
N LYS A 65 7.57 0.28 -14.35
CA LYS A 65 8.31 -0.98 -14.53
C LYS A 65 7.91 -2.02 -13.47
N ALA A 66 7.69 -1.60 -12.23
CA ALA A 66 7.30 -2.49 -11.15
C ALA A 66 5.91 -3.09 -11.39
N MET A 67 4.92 -2.26 -11.77
CA MET A 67 3.57 -2.72 -12.14
C MET A 67 3.61 -3.74 -13.29
N LYS A 68 4.38 -3.45 -14.35
CA LYS A 68 4.57 -4.43 -15.44
C LYS A 68 5.20 -5.75 -14.99
N ALA A 69 6.13 -5.71 -14.03
CA ALA A 69 6.75 -6.91 -13.49
C ALA A 69 5.79 -7.78 -12.67
N LYS A 70 4.66 -7.22 -12.22
CA LYS A 70 3.57 -7.96 -11.56
C LYS A 70 2.64 -8.68 -12.53
N GLY A 71 2.68 -8.32 -13.81
CA GLY A 71 1.81 -8.88 -14.85
C GLY A 71 0.77 -7.89 -15.39
N ASP A 72 0.76 -6.65 -14.88
CA ASP A 72 -0.16 -5.62 -15.34
C ASP A 72 0.04 -5.30 -16.82
N THR A 73 -1.06 -5.35 -17.58
CA THR A 73 -1.10 -5.04 -19.00
C THR A 73 -1.01 -3.53 -19.24
N ASP A 74 -0.71 -3.12 -20.47
CA ASP A 74 -0.75 -1.69 -20.84
C ASP A 74 -2.15 -1.07 -20.64
N SER A 75 -3.23 -1.87 -20.77
CA SER A 75 -4.58 -1.42 -20.44
C SER A 75 -4.78 -1.24 -18.94
N ASP A 76 -4.22 -2.12 -18.09
CA ASP A 76 -4.28 -1.97 -16.64
C ASP A 76 -3.58 -0.69 -16.21
N LEU A 77 -2.36 -0.45 -16.68
CA LEU A 77 -1.60 0.78 -16.41
C LEU A 77 -2.38 2.04 -16.82
N THR A 78 -2.96 2.02 -18.02
CA THR A 78 -3.78 3.14 -18.52
C THR A 78 -5.00 3.38 -17.62
N ASN A 79 -5.67 2.31 -17.21
CA ASN A 79 -6.86 2.37 -16.37
C ASN A 79 -6.53 2.77 -14.93
N ILE A 80 -5.43 2.28 -14.35
CA ILE A 80 -4.92 2.70 -13.04
C ILE A 80 -4.64 4.20 -13.07
N LYS A 81 -3.91 4.71 -14.08
CA LYS A 81 -3.59 6.14 -14.19
C LYS A 81 -4.87 6.99 -14.19
N LYS A 82 -5.84 6.62 -15.04
CA LYS A 82 -7.15 7.29 -15.13
C LYS A 82 -7.92 7.24 -13.82
N ALA A 83 -7.97 6.07 -13.17
CA ALA A 83 -8.69 5.86 -11.92
C ALA A 83 -8.07 6.67 -10.77
N LEU A 84 -6.74 6.68 -10.62
CA LEU A 84 -6.07 7.49 -9.60
C LEU A 84 -6.39 8.97 -9.75
N GLN A 85 -6.35 9.50 -10.98
CA GLN A 85 -6.65 10.90 -11.28
C GLN A 85 -8.12 11.26 -11.07
N SER A 86 -9.04 10.40 -11.53
CA SER A 86 -10.48 10.65 -11.41
C SER A 86 -10.96 10.54 -9.95
N VAL A 87 -10.51 9.51 -9.24
CA VAL A 87 -10.86 9.27 -7.84
C VAL A 87 -10.16 10.28 -6.93
N GLY A 88 -8.88 10.60 -7.17
CA GLY A 88 -8.16 11.63 -6.43
C GLY A 88 -8.89 12.98 -6.49
N LYS A 89 -9.30 13.40 -7.68
CA LYS A 89 -10.17 14.58 -7.87
C LYS A 89 -11.49 14.46 -7.10
N LYS A 90 -12.18 13.32 -7.19
CA LYS A 90 -13.49 13.09 -6.53
C LYS A 90 -13.42 13.21 -5.00
N TYR A 91 -12.35 12.71 -4.38
CA TYR A 91 -12.18 12.71 -2.92
C TYR A 91 -11.31 13.87 -2.38
N GLY A 92 -10.78 14.71 -3.27
CA GLY A 92 -9.83 15.76 -2.90
C GLY A 92 -8.55 15.19 -2.29
N ILE A 93 -8.05 14.10 -2.88
CA ILE A 93 -6.78 13.46 -2.51
C ILE A 93 -5.83 13.64 -3.68
N GLU A 94 -4.60 14.10 -3.41
CA GLU A 94 -3.58 14.24 -4.46
C GLU A 94 -3.22 12.86 -5.04
N ASP A 95 -3.31 12.70 -6.35
CA ASP A 95 -3.11 11.42 -7.05
C ASP A 95 -1.75 10.77 -6.76
N ARG A 96 -0.72 11.58 -6.47
CA ARG A 96 0.60 11.10 -6.04
C ARG A 96 0.60 10.40 -4.67
N VAL A 97 -0.29 10.81 -3.77
CA VAL A 97 -0.49 10.15 -2.47
C VAL A 97 -1.19 8.82 -2.69
N LEU A 98 -2.24 8.79 -3.51
CA LEU A 98 -2.90 7.54 -3.88
C LEU A 98 -1.94 6.55 -4.56
N LEU A 99 -1.10 7.03 -5.49
CA LEU A 99 -0.08 6.20 -6.14
C LEU A 99 0.93 5.63 -5.13
N ALA A 100 1.47 6.47 -4.24
CA ALA A 100 2.46 6.02 -3.25
C ALA A 100 1.87 4.98 -2.28
N MET A 101 0.61 5.17 -1.86
CA MET A 101 -0.13 4.19 -1.06
C MET A 101 -0.37 2.88 -1.83
N MET A 102 -0.84 2.95 -3.07
CA MET A 102 -1.08 1.78 -3.92
C MET A 102 0.20 0.95 -4.09
N MET A 103 1.33 1.60 -4.35
CA MET A 103 2.61 0.92 -4.47
C MET A 103 3.08 0.28 -3.15
N GLN A 104 2.72 0.86 -2.01
CA GLN A 104 3.00 0.26 -0.70
C GLN A 104 2.10 -0.95 -0.40
N GLU A 105 0.84 -0.89 -0.80
CA GLU A 105 -0.15 -1.92 -0.45
C GLU A 105 -0.08 -3.15 -1.37
N SER A 106 0.19 -2.96 -2.65
CA SER A 106 0.11 -4.05 -3.66
C SER A 106 1.22 -4.05 -4.70
N HIS A 107 2.18 -3.12 -4.61
CA HIS A 107 3.14 -2.83 -5.70
C HIS A 107 2.45 -2.47 -7.02
N GLY A 108 1.19 -2.03 -6.96
CA GLY A 108 0.36 -1.66 -8.10
C GLY A 108 -0.27 -2.83 -8.86
N ASP A 109 -0.15 -4.05 -8.36
CA ASP A 109 -0.71 -5.28 -8.95
C ASP A 109 -2.25 -5.29 -8.90
N VAL A 110 -2.91 -5.22 -10.06
CA VAL A 110 -4.38 -5.28 -10.12
C VAL A 110 -4.95 -6.64 -9.71
N GLY A 111 -4.13 -7.69 -9.81
CA GLY A 111 -4.41 -9.07 -9.45
C GLY A 111 -3.92 -9.45 -8.06
N ALA A 112 -3.56 -8.48 -7.21
CA ALA A 112 -3.05 -8.71 -5.86
C ALA A 112 -3.97 -9.63 -5.04
N ILE A 113 -3.37 -10.39 -4.11
CA ILE A 113 -4.09 -11.34 -3.27
C ILE A 113 -5.24 -10.65 -2.51
N THR A 114 -6.39 -11.32 -2.45
CA THR A 114 -7.48 -10.94 -1.55
C THR A 114 -7.49 -11.90 -0.39
N THR A 115 -7.38 -11.38 0.83
CA THR A 115 -7.54 -12.16 2.05
C THR A 115 -8.94 -11.93 2.63
N TYR A 116 -9.39 -12.84 3.50
CA TYR A 116 -10.72 -12.77 4.09
C TYR A 116 -10.63 -12.92 5.60
N SER A 117 -11.29 -12.02 6.34
CA SER A 117 -11.38 -12.16 7.80
C SER A 117 -12.12 -13.41 8.21
N GLN A 118 -11.76 -13.95 9.37
CA GLN A 118 -12.56 -14.92 10.08
C GLN A 118 -13.19 -14.26 11.33
N PRO A 119 -14.46 -14.52 11.65
CA PRO A 119 -15.42 -15.40 10.95
C PRO A 119 -16.26 -14.69 9.86
N ASP A 120 -16.22 -13.36 9.80
CA ASP A 120 -17.21 -12.57 9.03
C ASP A 120 -17.02 -12.60 7.50
N ASN A 121 -15.94 -13.22 7.01
CA ASN A 121 -15.62 -13.38 5.59
C ASN A 121 -15.62 -12.07 4.78
N PHE A 122 -15.19 -10.96 5.38
CA PHE A 122 -15.02 -9.71 4.67
C PHE A 122 -13.66 -9.66 3.94
N PRO A 123 -13.64 -9.15 2.68
CA PRO A 123 -12.41 -9.12 1.91
C PRO A 123 -11.48 -8.01 2.38
N THR A 124 -10.18 -8.26 2.30
CA THR A 124 -9.12 -7.24 2.25
C THR A 124 -8.39 -7.47 0.95
N GLY A 125 -8.58 -6.57 -0.03
CA GLY A 125 -8.17 -6.86 -1.40
C GLY A 125 -7.95 -5.64 -2.28
N GLY A 126 -7.53 -5.95 -3.50
CA GLY A 126 -7.29 -5.00 -4.59
C GLY A 126 -6.03 -4.15 -4.40
N LEU A 127 -5.92 -3.13 -5.24
CA LEU A 127 -4.77 -2.22 -5.34
C LEU A 127 -4.36 -1.55 -4.02
N PHE A 128 -5.30 -1.42 -3.08
CA PHE A 128 -5.14 -0.69 -1.83
C PHE A 128 -5.23 -1.58 -0.58
N GLN A 129 -5.40 -2.90 -0.76
CA GLN A 129 -5.48 -3.91 0.32
C GLN A 129 -6.26 -3.42 1.53
N CYS A 130 -7.46 -2.87 1.29
CA CYS A 130 -8.31 -2.30 2.33
C CYS A 130 -9.48 -3.19 2.69
N TRP A 131 -9.92 -3.05 3.94
CA TRP A 131 -11.07 -3.76 4.48
C TRP A 131 -12.34 -3.48 3.69
N LYS A 132 -13.05 -4.53 3.31
CA LYS A 132 -14.27 -4.53 2.47
C LYS A 132 -14.07 -3.94 1.07
N CYS A 133 -12.83 -3.78 0.61
CA CYS A 133 -12.55 -3.33 -0.75
C CYS A 133 -12.65 -4.50 -1.74
N PRO A 134 -13.07 -4.22 -2.98
CA PRO A 134 -13.06 -5.23 -4.04
C PRO A 134 -11.62 -5.62 -4.38
N GLY A 135 -11.44 -6.86 -4.82
CA GLY A 135 -10.17 -7.35 -5.35
C GLY A 135 -10.44 -8.40 -6.42
N PHE A 136 -9.54 -8.47 -7.41
CA PHE A 136 -9.67 -9.36 -8.57
C PHE A 136 -8.49 -10.33 -8.60
N TYR A 137 -8.32 -11.08 -7.52
CA TYR A 137 -7.15 -11.94 -7.29
C TYR A 137 -6.79 -12.79 -8.52
N GLY A 138 -5.52 -12.67 -8.94
CA GLY A 138 -4.94 -13.41 -10.07
C GLY A 138 -5.35 -12.93 -11.46
N LYS A 139 -6.17 -11.86 -11.57
CA LYS A 139 -6.64 -11.34 -12.85
C LYS A 139 -5.89 -10.07 -13.25
N HIS A 140 -5.60 -9.98 -14.54
CA HIS A 140 -5.04 -8.80 -15.21
C HIS A 140 -5.88 -8.51 -16.47
N GLY A 141 -5.66 -7.38 -17.14
CA GLY A 141 -6.49 -6.92 -18.26
C GLY A 141 -7.88 -6.49 -17.79
N LEU A 142 -7.97 -5.87 -16.61
CA LEU A 142 -9.22 -5.45 -15.99
C LEU A 142 -9.81 -4.22 -16.68
N THR A 143 -11.14 -4.12 -16.61
CA THR A 143 -11.84 -2.93 -17.12
C THR A 143 -11.55 -1.70 -16.25
N LEU A 144 -11.78 -0.52 -16.83
CA LEU A 144 -11.66 0.74 -16.08
C LEU A 144 -12.55 0.75 -14.83
N ASP A 145 -13.76 0.21 -14.91
CA ASP A 145 -14.70 0.17 -13.78
C ASP A 145 -14.20 -0.73 -12.64
N GLN A 146 -13.63 -1.88 -12.99
CA GLN A 146 -13.03 -2.80 -12.00
C GLN A 146 -11.88 -2.13 -11.26
N ILE A 147 -10.95 -1.50 -12.00
CA ILE A 147 -9.82 -0.78 -11.39
C ILE A 147 -10.31 0.42 -10.59
N THR A 148 -11.25 1.21 -11.12
CA THR A 148 -11.84 2.36 -10.43
C THR A 148 -12.47 1.95 -9.11
N SER A 149 -13.15 0.79 -9.05
CA SER A 149 -13.76 0.29 -7.81
C SER A 149 -12.73 0.01 -6.70
N MET A 150 -11.54 -0.51 -7.05
CA MET A 150 -10.45 -0.76 -6.10
C MET A 150 -9.84 0.56 -5.60
N VAL A 151 -9.59 1.49 -6.52
CA VAL A 151 -9.04 2.82 -6.17
C VAL A 151 -10.03 3.62 -5.32
N GLU A 152 -11.32 3.56 -5.64
CA GLU A 152 -12.38 4.23 -4.87
C GLU A 152 -12.52 3.67 -3.45
N GLY A 153 -12.41 2.33 -3.28
CA GLY A 153 -12.37 1.70 -1.96
C GLY A 153 -11.23 2.23 -1.09
N GLY A 154 -10.01 2.23 -1.64
CA GLY A 154 -8.82 2.74 -0.94
C GLY A 154 -8.90 4.24 -0.64
N ALA A 155 -9.32 5.04 -1.62
CA ALA A 155 -9.46 6.49 -1.46
C ALA A 155 -10.52 6.85 -0.41
N LYS A 156 -11.67 6.16 -0.39
CA LYS A 156 -12.70 6.37 0.63
C LYS A 156 -12.16 6.07 2.03
N HIS A 157 -11.51 4.92 2.20
CA HIS A 157 -10.92 4.53 3.49
C HIS A 157 -9.87 5.56 3.95
N PHE A 158 -8.98 5.99 3.06
CA PHE A 158 -7.98 7.00 3.39
C PHE A 158 -8.60 8.37 3.68
N LYS A 159 -9.68 8.74 2.98
CA LYS A 159 -10.40 10.00 3.23
C LYS A 159 -11.04 10.03 4.61
N GLU A 160 -11.61 8.91 5.05
CA GLU A 160 -12.12 8.75 6.41
C GLU A 160 -10.99 8.96 7.42
N ASN A 161 -9.82 8.36 7.21
CA ASN A 161 -8.66 8.55 8.10
C ASN A 161 -8.18 10.00 8.10
N LEU A 162 -8.06 10.64 6.93
CA LEU A 162 -7.71 12.06 6.80
C LEU A 162 -8.64 12.97 7.58
N SER A 163 -9.93 12.64 7.68
CA SER A 163 -10.90 13.45 8.41
C SER A 163 -10.58 13.59 9.92
N HIS A 164 -9.92 12.58 10.51
CA HIS A 164 -9.45 12.62 11.90
C HIS A 164 -8.21 13.50 12.11
N TRP A 165 -7.51 13.84 11.03
CA TRP A 165 -6.22 14.56 11.06
C TRP A 165 -6.27 15.93 10.37
N GLY A 166 -7.43 16.57 10.36
CA GLY A 166 -7.63 17.92 9.80
C GLY A 166 -8.00 17.95 8.32
N ASN A 167 -8.11 16.80 7.66
CA ASN A 167 -8.66 16.64 6.31
C ASN A 167 -7.96 17.49 5.22
N THR A 168 -6.64 17.71 5.37
CA THR A 168 -5.83 18.43 4.38
C THR A 168 -4.84 17.51 3.71
N MET A 169 -4.23 17.99 2.61
CA MET A 169 -3.11 17.30 1.97
C MET A 169 -1.75 17.78 2.48
N GLU A 170 -1.70 18.34 3.69
CA GLU A 170 -0.45 18.71 4.35
C GLU A 170 0.14 17.52 5.13
N PRO A 171 1.48 17.44 5.28
CA PRO A 171 2.14 16.33 5.96
C PRO A 171 1.60 16.02 7.36
N LYS A 172 1.22 17.07 8.11
CA LYS A 172 0.60 16.97 9.44
C LYS A 172 -0.74 16.21 9.45
N SER A 173 -1.43 16.16 8.31
CA SER A 173 -2.68 15.40 8.12
C SER A 173 -2.39 14.03 7.49
N VAL A 174 -1.54 14.01 6.46
CA VAL A 174 -1.27 12.82 5.66
C VAL A 174 -0.56 11.72 6.45
N TYR A 175 0.54 12.03 7.15
CA TYR A 175 1.34 10.99 7.79
C TYR A 175 0.61 10.27 8.94
N PRO A 176 -0.11 10.96 9.84
CA PRO A 176 -0.95 10.28 10.82
C PRO A 176 -2.10 9.48 10.19
N ALA A 177 -2.72 9.99 9.12
CA ALA A 177 -3.78 9.28 8.40
C ALA A 177 -3.27 7.99 7.73
N LEU A 178 -2.02 8.00 7.22
CA LEU A 178 -1.36 6.80 6.70
C LEU A 178 -1.11 5.77 7.81
N ARG A 179 -0.65 6.20 8.99
CA ARG A 179 -0.54 5.29 10.13
C ARG A 179 -1.89 4.67 10.49
N MET A 180 -2.94 5.50 10.56
CA MET A 180 -4.30 5.03 10.82
C MET A 180 -4.79 4.05 9.75
N TYR A 181 -4.44 4.26 8.47
CA TYR A 181 -4.75 3.34 7.39
C TYR A 181 -4.08 1.96 7.57
N ASN A 182 -2.84 1.97 8.06
CA ASN A 182 -2.07 0.75 8.24
C ASN A 182 -2.48 -0.06 9.47
N SER A 183 -2.65 0.58 10.63
CA SER A 183 -2.84 -0.13 11.91
C SER A 183 -4.19 0.14 12.58
N GLY A 184 -4.95 1.15 12.14
CA GLY A 184 -6.13 1.66 12.85
C GLY A 184 -5.81 2.38 14.17
N ASN A 185 -4.53 2.48 14.55
CA ASN A 185 -4.09 3.08 15.81
C ASN A 185 -2.89 4.00 15.59
N VAL A 186 -2.94 5.22 16.13
CA VAL A 186 -1.92 6.25 15.94
C VAL A 186 -1.36 6.68 17.28
N ASN A 187 -0.05 6.51 17.46
CA ASN A 187 0.70 7.22 18.50
C ASN A 187 1.20 8.55 17.90
N GLU A 188 0.57 9.67 18.27
CA GLU A 188 0.93 10.99 17.73
C GLU A 188 2.39 11.39 17.99
N LYS A 189 2.99 10.84 19.06
CA LYS A 189 4.38 11.11 19.41
C LYS A 189 5.36 10.28 18.58
N ASP A 190 4.89 9.19 17.96
CA ASP A 190 5.72 8.32 17.14
C ASP A 190 4.89 7.55 16.09
N LEU A 191 4.91 8.05 14.86
CA LEU A 191 4.24 7.41 13.73
C LEU A 191 4.91 6.11 13.26
N SER A 192 6.05 5.71 13.83
CA SER A 192 6.63 4.37 13.61
C SER A 192 6.05 3.32 14.57
N SER A 193 5.36 3.74 15.64
CA SER A 193 4.65 2.85 16.56
C SER A 193 3.49 2.16 15.85
N ALA A 194 3.62 0.86 15.62
CA ALA A 194 2.71 0.07 14.80
C ALA A 194 2.31 -1.23 15.50
N PRO A 195 1.41 -1.19 16.50
CA PRO A 195 0.95 -2.43 17.13
C PRO A 195 0.28 -3.32 16.08
N ASN A 196 0.81 -4.53 15.91
CA ASN A 196 0.36 -5.54 14.94
C ASN A 196 0.40 -5.12 13.46
N ALA A 197 1.22 -4.13 13.11
CA ALA A 197 1.34 -3.65 11.73
C ALA A 197 2.80 -3.25 11.41
N THR A 198 3.06 -2.82 10.18
CA THR A 198 4.42 -2.52 9.70
C THR A 198 4.95 -1.20 10.28
N PRO A 199 6.03 -1.20 11.09
CA PRO A 199 6.59 0.03 11.66
C PRO A 199 7.06 1.02 10.59
N ALA A 200 7.67 0.53 9.50
CA ALA A 200 8.20 1.36 8.41
C ALA A 200 7.13 1.99 7.50
N TYR A 201 5.85 1.62 7.60
CA TYR A 201 4.80 1.98 6.62
C TYR A 201 4.75 3.47 6.23
N VAL A 202 4.73 4.37 7.22
CA VAL A 202 4.69 5.82 6.96
C VAL A 202 6.02 6.32 6.37
N SER A 203 7.14 5.76 6.81
CA SER A 203 8.48 6.08 6.31
C SER A 203 8.66 5.66 4.86
N ASP A 204 8.20 4.46 4.50
CA ASP A 204 8.28 3.93 3.15
C ASP A 204 7.43 4.76 2.19
N ILE A 205 6.17 5.05 2.54
CA ILE A 205 5.30 5.90 1.71
C ILE A 205 5.88 7.31 1.57
N ALA A 206 6.44 7.90 2.63
CA ALA A 206 7.09 9.21 2.55
C ALA A 206 8.28 9.18 1.57
N GLN A 207 9.01 8.07 1.48
CA GLN A 207 10.08 7.89 0.50
C GLN A 207 9.59 7.61 -0.90
N ARG A 208 8.50 6.83 -1.07
CA ARG A 208 7.81 6.67 -2.35
C ARG A 208 7.35 8.01 -2.90
N LEU A 209 6.82 8.90 -2.05
CA LEU A 209 6.50 10.29 -2.42
C LEU A 209 7.74 11.10 -2.83
N GLY A 210 8.89 10.80 -2.24
CA GLY A 210 10.20 11.33 -2.63
C GLY A 210 10.82 10.67 -3.88
N GLY A 211 10.18 9.65 -4.46
CA GLY A 211 10.63 8.95 -5.67
C GLY A 211 11.45 7.68 -5.45
N TRP A 212 11.45 7.12 -4.25
CA TRP A 212 12.00 5.78 -4.03
C TRP A 212 11.06 4.69 -4.57
N THR A 213 11.65 3.61 -5.08
CA THR A 213 10.98 2.40 -5.57
C THR A 213 11.78 1.18 -5.11
N ASP A 214 11.12 0.08 -4.76
CA ASP A 214 11.69 -1.23 -4.42
C ASP A 214 11.76 -2.20 -5.60
#